data_AF-A0A3D5BGA5-F1
#
_entry.id   AF-A0A3D5BGA5-F1
#
_cell.length_a   1.000
_cell.length_b   1.000
_cell.length_c   1.000
_cell.angle_alpha   90.00
_cell.angle_beta   90.00
_cell.angle_gamma   90.00
#
_symmetry.space_group_name_H-M   'P 1'
#
loop_
_entity.id
_entity.type
_entity.pdbx_description
1 polymer ?
#
loop_
_entity_poly.entity_id
_entity_poly.type
_entity_poly.pdbx_seq_one_letter_code
_entity_poly.pdbx_strand_id
1 'polypeptide(L)'
;MMKLNKLTSALVVFATIGAISLPINSAFAAPDPAKIAERKARKSQAVGEKVGKAIGKAYELYSADQISEAIAVLSGIEPTAAFDKAYLYKFLGTLYAEKDPAKSLNMLTQAAKLDVLSFNDQAQLYRTIADLNLGAKKYQEALNNYNKWMDFTGETNPDVYMRIANCYYEMKQYNKVIAPADAAIALMKTPKKDPYIMKLGAYYENKQIKKAIEVLETMVVVFPDDKQWWVQLGNFYNLDEQYGKALAAVDLAYKQGYLKTENEIKLLANLYNNNNIPHRAAALLEKHMKAGLLKKDRSVLSSIASSYNSSRDFDKAAFYYGELAKLENDGETYRRQGLSYLMAGKQPEAISALQKALEVGVKDKGKVHTALIEAYFYQSKLKEAYRHVELARANGQEKVANSWGPYIRERASKKGITL
;
A
#
# COMPACT_ATOMS: atom_id res chain seq x y z
N MET A 1 -32.48 -2.12 36.86
CA MET A 1 -33.15 -1.41 35.74
C MET A 1 -32.86 0.07 35.89
N MET A 2 -32.02 0.63 35.03
CA MET A 2 -31.63 2.03 35.11
C MET A 2 -31.64 2.60 33.70
N LYS A 3 -32.65 3.44 33.40
CA LYS A 3 -32.70 4.27 32.21
C LYS A 3 -31.83 5.50 32.49
N LEU A 4 -30.78 5.72 31.70
CA LEU A 4 -30.09 7.01 31.66
C LEU A 4 -30.53 7.81 30.44
N ASN A 5 -30.96 9.02 30.75
CA ASN A 5 -31.37 10.06 29.81
C ASN A 5 -30.16 10.69 29.08
N LYS A 6 -30.44 11.07 27.83
CA LYS A 6 -29.94 12.25 27.09
C LYS A 6 -28.69 12.96 27.64
N LEU A 7 -27.59 12.82 26.90
CA LEU A 7 -26.60 13.87 26.71
C LEU A 7 -26.36 14.02 25.20
N THR A 8 -27.32 14.68 24.55
CA THR A 8 -27.12 15.38 23.27
C THR A 8 -26.51 16.73 23.60
N SER A 9 -25.22 16.93 23.33
CA SER A 9 -24.59 18.24 23.09
C SER A 9 -23.10 18.04 22.83
N ALA A 10 -22.68 18.35 21.60
CA ALA A 10 -21.32 18.71 21.15
C ALA A 10 -20.89 17.92 19.90
N LEU A 11 -21.55 18.18 18.76
CA LEU A 11 -20.94 18.04 17.42
C LEU A 11 -21.90 18.59 16.35
N VAL A 12 -22.35 19.83 16.54
CA VAL A 12 -22.87 20.65 15.44
C VAL A 12 -22.32 22.06 15.66
N VAL A 13 -21.08 22.26 15.22
CA VAL A 13 -20.63 23.59 14.83
C VAL A 13 -20.71 23.60 13.31
N PHE A 14 -21.80 24.20 12.82
CA PHE A 14 -21.99 24.53 11.43
C PHE A 14 -20.85 25.45 10.96
N ALA A 15 -20.24 25.05 9.84
CA ALA A 15 -19.96 25.89 8.69
C ALA A 15 -19.81 27.40 8.94
N THR A 16 -18.57 27.83 9.18
CA THR A 16 -18.02 29.03 8.52
C THR A 16 -16.55 28.76 8.19
N ILE A 17 -16.30 27.84 7.25
CA ILE A 17 -15.09 28.00 6.45
C ILE A 17 -15.46 29.12 5.48
N GLY A 18 -15.19 30.36 5.89
CA GLY A 18 -15.01 31.41 4.91
C GLY A 18 -14.04 30.86 3.89
N ALA A 19 -14.46 30.83 2.63
CA ALA A 19 -13.59 30.52 1.52
C ALA A 19 -12.53 31.63 1.45
N ILE A 20 -11.54 31.55 2.35
CA ILE A 20 -10.22 32.08 2.06
C ILE A 20 -9.74 31.17 0.96
N SER A 21 -10.06 31.55 -0.28
CA SER A 21 -9.35 31.06 -1.44
C SER A 21 -7.91 31.49 -1.21
N LEU A 22 -7.13 30.64 -0.53
CA LEU A 22 -5.69 30.74 -0.55
C LEU A 22 -5.36 30.83 -2.04
N PRO A 23 -4.59 31.85 -2.48
CA PRO A 23 -4.21 31.95 -3.87
C PRO A 23 -3.57 30.61 -4.21
N ILE A 24 -4.20 29.86 -5.12
CA ILE A 24 -3.56 28.69 -5.70
C ILE A 24 -2.30 29.26 -6.32
N ASN A 25 -1.15 28.99 -5.72
CA ASN A 25 0.14 29.27 -6.34
C ASN A 25 0.17 28.34 -7.55
N SER A 26 -0.45 28.77 -8.65
CA SER A 26 -0.48 28.01 -9.87
C SER A 26 0.97 27.98 -10.35
N ALA A 27 1.57 26.79 -10.34
CA ALA A 27 2.87 26.56 -10.97
C ALA A 27 2.85 26.85 -12.49
N PHE A 28 1.67 27.18 -13.03
CA PHE A 28 1.41 27.57 -14.40
C PHE A 28 1.26 29.09 -14.46
N ALA A 29 1.99 29.73 -15.36
CA ALA A 29 1.79 31.15 -15.66
C ALA A 29 0.35 31.39 -16.13
N ALA A 30 -0.27 32.47 -15.64
CA ALA A 30 -1.63 32.82 -16.03
C ALA A 30 -1.66 33.17 -17.53
N PRO A 31 -2.57 32.56 -18.32
CA PRO A 31 -2.75 32.90 -19.73
C PRO A 31 -3.19 34.35 -19.93
N ASP A 32 -2.78 34.97 -21.05
CA ASP A 32 -3.14 36.36 -21.42
C ASP A 32 -4.63 36.47 -21.81
N PRO A 33 -5.47 37.15 -21.00
CA PRO A 33 -6.92 37.23 -21.26
C PRO A 33 -7.26 37.93 -22.58
N ALA A 34 -6.46 38.92 -23.01
CA ALA A 34 -6.72 39.67 -24.23
C ALA A 34 -6.51 38.79 -25.48
N LYS A 35 -5.43 37.99 -25.48
CA LYS A 35 -5.17 37.01 -26.54
C LYS A 35 -6.23 35.92 -26.61
N ILE A 36 -6.73 35.47 -25.45
CA ILE A 36 -7.82 34.49 -25.42
C ILE A 36 -9.10 35.07 -26.01
N ALA A 37 -9.45 36.30 -25.66
CA ALA A 37 -10.62 36.98 -26.22
C ALA A 37 -10.51 37.14 -27.74
N GLU A 38 -9.33 37.52 -28.24
CA GLU A 38 -9.05 37.60 -29.68
C GLU A 38 -9.22 36.24 -30.38
N ARG A 39 -8.63 35.17 -29.82
CA ARG A 39 -8.76 33.79 -30.36
C ARG A 39 -10.23 33.34 -30.36
N LYS A 40 -11.01 33.65 -29.33
CA LYS A 40 -12.45 33.34 -29.25
C LYS A 40 -13.29 34.13 -30.26
N ALA A 41 -12.92 35.37 -30.54
CA ALA A 41 -13.60 36.22 -31.51
C ALA A 41 -13.28 35.87 -32.98
N ARG A 42 -12.27 35.01 -33.22
CA ARG A 42 -11.87 34.55 -34.56
C ARG A 42 -13.06 33.91 -35.27
N LYS A 43 -13.47 34.50 -36.40
CA LYS A 43 -14.52 33.95 -37.25
C LYS A 43 -14.03 32.69 -37.96
N SER A 44 -14.88 31.66 -37.98
CA SER A 44 -14.62 30.46 -38.79
C SER A 44 -14.67 30.80 -40.27
N GLN A 45 -13.78 30.19 -41.06
CA GLN A 45 -13.79 30.32 -42.51
C GLN A 45 -14.55 29.15 -43.13
N ALA A 46 -15.10 29.36 -44.33
CA ALA A 46 -15.64 28.25 -45.11
C ALA A 46 -14.49 27.51 -45.80
N VAL A 47 -14.57 26.18 -45.84
CA VAL A 47 -13.62 25.36 -46.59
C VAL A 47 -13.86 25.58 -48.08
N GLY A 48 -12.78 25.68 -48.86
CA GLY A 48 -12.86 25.78 -50.31
C GLY A 48 -13.59 24.60 -50.95
N GLU A 49 -14.31 24.85 -52.05
CA GLU A 49 -15.25 23.88 -52.65
C GLU A 49 -14.63 22.50 -52.91
N LYS A 50 -13.41 22.45 -53.46
CA LYS A 50 -12.70 21.19 -53.75
C LYS A 50 -12.46 20.37 -52.49
N VAL A 51 -11.98 21.01 -51.42
CA VAL A 51 -11.65 20.35 -50.15
C VAL A 51 -12.93 19.98 -49.40
N GLY A 52 -13.93 20.86 -49.43
CA GLY A 52 -15.25 20.62 -48.84
C GLY A 52 -15.94 19.40 -49.45
N LYS A 53 -15.96 19.29 -50.79
CA LYS A 53 -16.50 18.11 -51.50
C LYS A 53 -15.76 16.82 -51.13
N ALA A 54 -14.42 16.87 -51.07
CA ALA A 54 -13.62 15.71 -50.70
C ALA A 54 -13.89 15.25 -49.25
N ILE A 55 -14.00 16.20 -48.32
CA ILE A 55 -14.31 15.90 -46.90
C ILE A 55 -15.73 15.37 -46.74
N GLY A 56 -16.71 15.93 -47.46
CA GLY A 56 -18.07 15.39 -47.48
C GLY A 56 -18.09 13.92 -47.90
N LYS A 57 -17.44 13.59 -49.02
CA LYS A 57 -17.30 12.19 -49.48
C LYS A 57 -16.54 11.31 -48.47
N ALA A 58 -15.48 11.83 -47.87
CA ALA A 58 -14.73 11.08 -46.86
C ALA A 58 -15.56 10.81 -45.58
N TYR A 59 -16.47 11.73 -45.22
CA TYR A 59 -17.38 11.55 -44.10
C TYR A 59 -18.44 10.48 -44.38
N GLU A 60 -18.97 10.41 -45.60
CA GLU A 60 -19.87 9.33 -46.03
C GLU A 60 -19.18 7.97 -45.93
N LEU A 61 -17.95 7.86 -46.45
CA LEU A 61 -17.14 6.64 -46.36
C LEU A 61 -16.81 6.27 -44.90
N TYR A 62 -16.43 7.24 -44.08
CA TYR A 62 -16.18 7.02 -42.65
C TYR A 62 -17.43 6.52 -41.92
N SER A 63 -18.60 7.07 -42.23
CA SER A 63 -19.88 6.65 -41.63
C SER A 63 -20.29 5.24 -42.06
N ALA A 64 -19.75 4.75 -43.19
CA ALA A 64 -19.90 3.39 -43.66
C ALA A 64 -18.77 2.44 -43.20
N ASP A 65 -17.94 2.86 -42.24
CA ASP A 65 -16.77 2.14 -41.71
C ASP A 65 -15.65 1.89 -42.76
N GLN A 66 -15.68 2.63 -43.87
CA GLN A 66 -14.70 2.55 -44.96
C GLN A 66 -13.55 3.54 -44.74
N ILE A 67 -12.84 3.38 -43.63
CA ILE A 67 -11.81 4.33 -43.17
C ILE A 67 -10.65 4.44 -44.17
N SER A 68 -10.26 3.33 -44.80
CA SER A 68 -9.14 3.31 -45.76
C SER A 68 -9.46 4.10 -47.03
N GLU A 69 -10.69 3.99 -47.51
CA GLU A 69 -11.23 4.66 -48.67
C GLU A 69 -11.43 6.15 -48.39
N ALA A 70 -11.93 6.50 -47.19
CA ALA A 70 -12.03 7.88 -46.73
C ALA A 70 -10.66 8.58 -46.74
N ILE A 71 -9.62 7.90 -46.24
CA ILE A 71 -8.23 8.39 -46.27
C ILE A 71 -7.73 8.55 -47.71
N ALA A 72 -8.00 7.59 -48.59
CA ALA A 72 -7.55 7.63 -49.99
C ALA A 72 -8.15 8.81 -50.75
N VAL A 73 -9.44 9.11 -50.53
CA VAL A 73 -10.13 10.28 -51.12
C VAL A 73 -9.45 11.60 -50.72
N LEU A 74 -8.94 11.69 -49.50
CA LEU A 74 -8.35 12.92 -48.95
C LEU A 74 -6.85 13.07 -49.26
N SER A 75 -6.12 11.97 -49.37
CA SER A 75 -4.65 11.96 -49.51
C SER A 75 -4.15 12.53 -50.84
N GLY A 76 -5.00 12.54 -51.88
CA GLY A 76 -4.69 13.14 -53.19
C GLY A 76 -5.05 14.62 -53.31
N ILE A 77 -5.55 15.25 -52.23
CA ILE A 77 -5.95 16.66 -52.25
C ILE A 77 -4.78 17.53 -51.81
N GLU A 78 -4.35 18.43 -52.69
CA GLU A 78 -3.32 19.43 -52.39
C GLU A 78 -3.95 20.83 -52.28
N PRO A 79 -4.38 21.26 -51.07
CA PRO A 79 -4.90 22.60 -50.87
C PRO A 79 -3.77 23.63 -50.85
N THR A 80 -4.04 24.83 -51.34
CA THR A 80 -3.09 25.97 -51.30
C THR A 80 -3.34 26.87 -50.10
N ALA A 81 -4.61 27.18 -49.81
CA ALA A 81 -5.04 28.02 -48.69
C ALA A 81 -4.71 27.39 -47.33
N ALA A 82 -4.24 28.20 -46.39
CA ALA A 82 -3.86 27.74 -45.05
C ALA A 82 -5.03 27.10 -44.29
N PHE A 83 -6.23 27.69 -44.39
CA PHE A 83 -7.43 27.14 -43.73
C PHE A 83 -7.79 25.76 -44.28
N ASP A 84 -7.83 25.61 -45.60
CA ASP A 84 -8.09 24.34 -46.27
C ASP A 84 -7.05 23.26 -45.91
N LYS A 85 -5.75 23.63 -45.84
CA LYS A 85 -4.68 22.75 -45.36
C LYS A 85 -4.94 22.29 -43.93
N ALA A 86 -5.22 23.23 -43.02
CA ALA A 86 -5.44 22.91 -41.62
C ALA A 86 -6.67 22.00 -41.43
N TYR A 87 -7.74 22.27 -42.16
CA TYR A 87 -8.98 21.51 -42.07
C TYR A 87 -8.84 20.10 -42.67
N LEU A 88 -8.16 19.97 -43.82
CA LEU A 88 -7.82 18.67 -44.42
C LEU A 88 -6.94 17.84 -43.48
N TYR A 89 -5.86 18.43 -42.95
CA TYR A 89 -4.93 17.74 -42.06
C TYR A 89 -5.58 17.36 -40.72
N LYS A 90 -6.47 18.19 -40.17
CA LYS A 90 -7.28 17.83 -39.01
C LYS A 90 -8.07 16.56 -39.29
N PHE A 91 -8.79 16.51 -40.41
CA PHE A 91 -9.65 15.38 -40.76
C PHE A 91 -8.87 14.10 -41.04
N LEU A 92 -7.80 14.18 -41.86
CA LEU A 92 -6.88 13.06 -42.08
C LEU A 92 -6.27 12.57 -40.77
N GLY A 93 -5.85 13.49 -39.90
CA GLY A 93 -5.32 13.16 -38.59
C GLY A 93 -6.31 12.38 -37.72
N THR A 94 -7.58 12.78 -37.71
CA THR A 94 -8.64 12.05 -37.02
C THR A 94 -8.84 10.65 -37.58
N LEU A 95 -8.90 10.47 -38.91
CA LEU A 95 -9.06 9.16 -39.54
C LEU A 95 -7.88 8.21 -39.28
N TYR A 96 -6.65 8.76 -39.18
CA TYR A 96 -5.47 7.97 -38.88
C TYR A 96 -5.33 7.60 -37.40
N ALA A 97 -6.13 8.16 -36.49
CA ALA A 97 -5.90 8.04 -35.04
C ALA A 97 -5.81 6.57 -34.56
N GLU A 98 -6.66 5.69 -35.09
CA GLU A 98 -6.66 4.27 -34.74
C GLU A 98 -5.77 3.43 -35.66
N LYS A 99 -5.65 3.82 -36.94
CA LYS A 99 -4.94 3.03 -37.96
C LYS A 99 -3.43 3.24 -37.95
N ASP A 100 -2.98 4.48 -37.74
CA ASP A 100 -1.58 4.88 -37.75
C ASP A 100 -1.40 6.12 -36.86
N PRO A 101 -1.23 5.91 -35.53
CA PRO A 101 -1.10 7.01 -34.57
C PRO A 101 0.05 7.98 -34.89
N ALA A 102 1.11 7.50 -35.56
CA ALA A 102 2.24 8.32 -35.96
C ALA A 102 1.87 9.28 -37.10
N LYS A 103 1.16 8.79 -38.12
CA LYS A 103 0.59 9.66 -39.17
C LYS A 103 -0.46 10.60 -38.63
N SER A 104 -1.33 10.12 -37.75
CA SER A 104 -2.31 10.95 -37.06
C SER A 104 -1.63 12.14 -36.37
N LEU A 105 -0.64 11.86 -35.54
CA LEU A 105 0.13 12.87 -34.83
C LEU A 105 0.80 13.86 -35.79
N ASN A 106 1.37 13.38 -36.91
CA ASN A 106 1.98 14.25 -37.90
C ASN A 106 0.95 15.21 -38.54
N MET A 107 -0.17 14.68 -39.03
CA MET A 107 -1.23 15.47 -39.67
C MET A 107 -1.82 16.50 -38.70
N LEU A 108 -2.19 16.08 -37.49
CA LEU A 108 -2.75 16.98 -36.47
C LEU A 108 -1.75 18.07 -36.06
N THR A 109 -0.45 17.73 -35.94
CA THR A 109 0.60 18.71 -35.63
C THR A 109 0.75 19.74 -36.75
N GLN A 110 0.69 19.32 -38.02
CA GLN A 110 0.71 20.23 -39.16
C GLN A 110 -0.52 21.15 -39.18
N ALA A 111 -1.71 20.60 -38.91
CA ALA A 111 -2.94 21.39 -38.78
C ALA A 111 -2.82 22.45 -37.68
N ALA A 112 -2.36 22.05 -36.49
CA ALA A 112 -2.24 22.93 -35.34
C ALA A 112 -1.20 24.04 -35.55
N LYS A 113 -0.13 23.79 -36.31
CA LYS A 113 0.91 24.78 -36.60
C LYS A 113 0.40 25.95 -37.43
N LEU A 114 -0.64 25.75 -38.23
CA LEU A 114 -1.20 26.80 -39.09
C LEU A 114 -2.00 27.84 -38.30
N ASP A 115 -2.58 27.47 -37.14
CA ASP A 115 -3.35 28.35 -36.25
C ASP A 115 -4.39 29.24 -36.96
N VAL A 116 -5.11 28.65 -37.90
CA VAL A 116 -6.17 29.32 -38.68
C VAL A 116 -7.56 28.75 -38.43
N LEU A 117 -7.65 27.64 -37.69
CA LEU A 117 -8.92 26.99 -37.36
C LEU A 117 -9.71 27.81 -36.34
N SER A 118 -10.99 27.46 -36.19
CA SER A 118 -11.86 27.99 -35.14
C SER A 118 -11.24 27.77 -33.75
N PHE A 119 -11.61 28.60 -32.77
CA PHE A 119 -11.12 28.48 -31.40
C PHE A 119 -11.27 27.06 -30.85
N ASN A 120 -12.45 26.47 -31.00
CA ASN A 120 -12.75 25.13 -30.50
C ASN A 120 -11.94 24.04 -31.22
N ASP A 121 -11.81 24.14 -32.55
CA ASP A 121 -11.05 23.16 -33.32
C ASP A 121 -9.56 23.21 -33.00
N GLN A 122 -9.01 24.42 -32.92
CA GLN A 122 -7.61 24.64 -32.59
C GLN A 122 -7.29 24.16 -31.17
N ALA A 123 -8.16 24.44 -30.21
CA ALA A 123 -8.06 23.91 -28.85
C ALA A 123 -8.11 22.38 -28.83
N GLN A 124 -9.06 21.77 -29.55
CA GLN A 124 -9.18 20.32 -29.62
C GLN A 124 -7.95 19.65 -30.25
N LEU A 125 -7.31 20.29 -31.24
CA LEU A 125 -6.06 19.79 -31.80
C LEU A 125 -4.97 19.68 -30.74
N TYR A 126 -4.74 20.72 -29.93
CA TYR A 126 -3.73 20.66 -28.87
C TYR A 126 -3.99 19.51 -27.88
N ARG A 127 -5.25 19.30 -27.46
CA ARG A 127 -5.60 18.17 -26.58
C ARG A 127 -5.36 16.83 -27.25
N THR A 128 -5.81 16.66 -28.48
CA THR A 128 -5.69 15.39 -29.22
C THR A 128 -4.22 15.04 -29.48
N ILE A 129 -3.40 16.03 -29.86
CA ILE A 129 -1.95 15.87 -30.00
C ILE A 129 -1.31 15.48 -28.65
N ALA A 130 -1.75 16.09 -27.55
CA ALA A 130 -1.25 15.75 -26.22
C ALA A 130 -1.61 14.31 -25.82
N ASP A 131 -2.86 13.90 -26.06
CA ASP A 131 -3.36 12.55 -25.76
C ASP A 131 -2.64 11.48 -26.60
N LEU A 132 -2.42 11.73 -27.90
CA LEU A 132 -1.64 10.84 -28.77
C LEU A 132 -0.19 10.71 -28.33
N ASN A 133 0.45 11.82 -27.95
CA ASN A 133 1.81 11.78 -27.41
C ASN A 133 1.86 11.02 -26.08
N LEU A 134 0.87 11.20 -25.20
CA LEU A 134 0.77 10.45 -23.96
C LEU A 134 0.64 8.94 -24.21
N GLY A 135 -0.26 8.52 -25.12
CA GLY A 135 -0.40 7.11 -25.53
C GLY A 135 0.88 6.54 -26.15
N ALA A 136 1.63 7.37 -26.88
CA ALA A 136 2.94 7.03 -27.44
C ALA A 136 4.10 7.15 -26.43
N LYS A 137 3.83 7.40 -25.14
CA LYS A 137 4.81 7.59 -24.05
C LYS A 137 5.80 8.74 -24.28
N LYS A 138 5.44 9.69 -25.15
CA LYS A 138 6.16 10.94 -25.40
C LYS A 138 5.72 12.01 -24.41
N TYR A 139 6.09 11.80 -23.14
CA TYR A 139 5.53 12.54 -22.01
C TYR A 139 5.84 14.04 -22.04
N GLN A 140 7.03 14.44 -22.49
CA GLN A 140 7.41 15.85 -22.58
C GLN A 140 6.62 16.58 -23.66
N GLU A 141 6.39 15.94 -24.80
CA GLU A 141 5.59 16.45 -25.91
C GLU A 141 4.11 16.53 -25.53
N ALA A 142 3.61 15.55 -24.76
CA ALA A 142 2.26 15.60 -24.19
C ALA A 142 2.10 16.81 -23.26
N LEU A 143 3.02 17.00 -22.31
CA LEU A 143 3.05 18.16 -21.41
C LEU A 143 3.08 19.48 -22.18
N ASN A 144 3.93 19.59 -23.19
CA ASN A 144 4.02 20.80 -24.01
C ASN A 144 2.68 21.14 -24.67
N ASN A 145 1.94 20.15 -25.16
CA ASN A 145 0.65 20.37 -25.82
C ASN A 145 -0.51 20.60 -24.83
N TYR A 146 -0.53 19.96 -23.66
CA TYR A 146 -1.50 20.32 -22.61
C TYR A 146 -1.28 21.75 -22.11
N ASN A 147 -0.03 22.17 -21.92
CA ASN A 147 0.30 23.55 -21.54
C ASN A 147 -0.11 24.54 -22.63
N LYS A 148 0.12 24.22 -23.91
CA LYS A 148 -0.39 25.03 -25.04
C LYS A 148 -1.91 25.10 -25.04
N TRP A 149 -2.61 24.01 -24.76
CA TRP A 149 -4.07 24.03 -24.68
C TRP A 149 -4.57 24.95 -23.57
N MET A 150 -3.97 24.87 -22.37
CA MET A 150 -4.31 25.75 -21.24
C MET A 150 -4.01 27.23 -21.55
N ASP A 151 -2.85 27.54 -22.16
CA ASP A 151 -2.53 28.91 -22.61
C ASP A 151 -3.48 29.40 -23.71
N PHE A 152 -3.81 28.52 -24.66
CA PHE A 152 -4.66 28.85 -25.79
C PHE A 152 -6.07 29.23 -25.34
N THR A 153 -6.62 28.46 -24.40
CA THR A 153 -8.03 28.55 -24.00
C THR A 153 -8.28 29.38 -22.75
N GLY A 154 -7.30 29.47 -21.84
CA GLY A 154 -7.51 29.95 -20.48
C GLY A 154 -8.33 28.99 -19.60
N GLU A 155 -8.65 27.80 -20.10
CA GLU A 155 -9.51 26.85 -19.40
C GLU A 155 -8.72 25.97 -18.45
N THR A 156 -9.38 25.60 -17.35
CA THR A 156 -8.90 24.61 -16.40
C THR A 156 -9.77 23.37 -16.47
N ASN A 157 -9.16 22.18 -16.45
CA ASN A 157 -9.90 20.93 -16.56
C ASN A 157 -9.23 19.85 -15.68
N PRO A 158 -9.98 19.20 -14.76
CA PRO A 158 -9.40 18.24 -13.84
C PRO A 158 -8.78 17.02 -14.55
N ASP A 159 -9.35 16.56 -15.67
CA ASP A 159 -8.81 15.43 -16.42
C ASP A 159 -7.50 15.79 -17.13
N VAL A 160 -7.37 17.03 -17.62
CA VAL A 160 -6.12 17.54 -18.19
C VAL A 160 -5.03 17.62 -17.13
N TYR A 161 -5.35 18.14 -15.93
CA TYR A 161 -4.41 18.15 -14.83
C TYR A 161 -3.98 16.74 -14.41
N MET A 162 -4.91 15.77 -14.39
CA MET A 162 -4.55 14.38 -14.12
C MET A 162 -3.61 13.79 -15.18
N ARG A 163 -3.82 14.12 -16.46
CA ARG A 163 -2.90 13.72 -17.55
C ARG A 163 -1.52 14.36 -17.42
N ILE A 164 -1.45 15.63 -17.02
CA ILE A 164 -0.19 16.32 -16.69
C ILE A 164 0.52 15.66 -15.50
N ALA A 165 -0.21 15.39 -14.42
CA ALA A 165 0.31 14.69 -13.25
C ALA A 165 0.88 13.32 -13.63
N ASN A 166 0.16 12.56 -14.47
CA ASN A 166 0.62 11.27 -14.99
C ASN A 166 1.91 11.41 -15.81
N CYS A 167 2.01 12.40 -16.71
CA CYS A 167 3.24 12.64 -17.46
C CYS A 167 4.44 12.89 -16.52
N TYR A 168 4.28 13.73 -15.48
CA TYR A 168 5.34 13.95 -14.51
C TYR A 168 5.69 12.70 -13.71
N TYR A 169 4.71 11.89 -13.35
CA TYR A 169 4.91 10.64 -12.62
C TYR A 169 5.73 9.64 -13.44
N GLU A 170 5.36 9.42 -14.70
CA GLU A 170 6.05 8.53 -15.64
C GLU A 170 7.49 8.98 -15.93
N MET A 171 7.73 10.29 -15.97
CA MET A 171 9.06 10.88 -16.07
C MET A 171 9.84 10.87 -14.75
N LYS A 172 9.30 10.27 -13.69
CA LYS A 172 9.87 10.23 -12.32
C LYS A 172 10.10 11.62 -11.70
N GLN A 173 9.41 12.64 -12.21
CA GLN A 173 9.43 14.00 -11.68
C GLN A 173 8.38 14.13 -10.56
N TYR A 174 8.47 13.27 -9.55
CA TYR A 174 7.43 13.07 -8.53
C TYR A 174 7.05 14.37 -7.78
N ASN A 175 8.01 15.26 -7.53
CA ASN A 175 7.73 16.58 -6.92
C ASN A 175 6.73 17.42 -7.75
N LYS A 176 6.77 17.31 -9.08
CA LYS A 176 5.90 18.08 -10.00
C LYS A 176 4.52 17.46 -10.18
N VAL A 177 4.29 16.26 -9.67
CA VAL A 177 2.98 15.59 -9.70
C VAL A 177 1.98 16.27 -8.76
N ILE A 178 2.46 16.86 -7.66
CA ILE A 178 1.63 17.35 -6.57
C ILE A 178 0.72 18.51 -7.01
N ALA A 179 1.29 19.56 -7.62
CA ALA A 179 0.53 20.73 -8.05
C ALA A 179 -0.62 20.43 -9.04
N PRO A 180 -0.41 19.66 -10.13
CA PRO A 180 -1.53 19.29 -11.01
C PRO A 180 -2.53 18.35 -10.33
N ALA A 181 -2.10 17.42 -9.47
CA ALA A 181 -3.05 16.59 -8.71
C ALA A 181 -3.91 17.43 -7.75
N ASP A 182 -3.34 18.42 -7.07
CA ASP A 182 -4.07 19.37 -6.22
C ASP A 182 -5.05 20.23 -7.03
N ALA A 183 -4.63 20.71 -8.20
CA ALA A 183 -5.51 21.45 -9.10
C ALA A 183 -6.69 20.57 -9.57
N ALA A 184 -6.45 19.29 -9.87
CA ALA A 184 -7.52 18.35 -10.21
C ALA A 184 -8.50 18.16 -9.03
N ILE A 185 -8.01 17.98 -7.80
CA ILE A 185 -8.86 17.87 -6.59
C ILE A 185 -9.73 19.11 -6.42
N ALA A 186 -9.14 20.31 -6.54
CA ALA A 186 -9.85 21.57 -6.35
C ALA A 186 -10.98 21.81 -7.37
N LEU A 187 -10.84 21.27 -8.60
CA LEU A 187 -11.81 21.43 -9.68
C LEU A 187 -12.90 20.35 -9.71
N MET A 188 -12.71 19.24 -9.00
CA MET A 188 -13.68 18.15 -8.97
C MET A 188 -14.81 18.45 -7.97
N LYS A 189 -16.04 18.57 -8.47
CA LYS A 189 -17.25 18.75 -7.63
C LYS A 189 -17.54 17.55 -6.73
N THR A 190 -17.24 16.35 -7.21
CA THR A 190 -17.38 15.10 -6.47
C THR A 190 -15.97 14.53 -6.27
N PRO A 191 -15.54 14.27 -5.02
CA PRO A 191 -14.23 13.69 -4.77
C PRO A 191 -14.04 12.38 -5.54
N LYS A 192 -12.95 12.30 -6.29
CA LYS A 192 -12.47 11.06 -6.94
C LYS A 192 -11.16 10.64 -6.29
N LYS A 193 -10.90 9.33 -6.26
CA LYS A 193 -9.72 8.76 -5.58
C LYS A 193 -8.43 8.99 -6.36
N ASP A 194 -8.50 8.99 -7.69
CA ASP A 194 -7.31 8.98 -8.57
C ASP A 194 -6.30 10.11 -8.28
N PRO A 195 -6.70 11.38 -8.08
CA PRO A 195 -5.76 12.44 -7.73
C PRO A 195 -5.05 12.22 -6.38
N TYR A 196 -5.75 11.66 -5.39
CA TYR A 196 -5.15 11.36 -4.09
C TYR A 196 -4.17 10.18 -4.20
N ILE A 197 -4.54 9.13 -4.94
CA ILE A 197 -3.65 7.99 -5.22
C ILE A 197 -2.38 8.48 -5.94
N MET A 198 -2.53 9.40 -6.90
CA MET A 198 -1.41 10.01 -7.62
C MET A 198 -0.47 10.78 -6.67
N LYS A 199 -1.02 11.56 -5.73
CA LYS A 199 -0.23 12.23 -4.69
C LYS A 199 0.46 11.24 -3.75
N LEU A 200 -0.28 10.22 -3.29
CA LEU A 200 0.24 9.17 -2.41
C LEU A 200 1.45 8.47 -3.05
N GLY A 201 1.30 8.03 -4.30
CA GLY A 201 2.39 7.42 -5.07
C GLY A 201 3.58 8.36 -5.21
N ALA A 202 3.35 9.62 -5.60
CA ALA A 202 4.42 10.59 -5.79
C ALA A 202 5.20 10.88 -4.49
N TYR A 203 4.51 11.00 -3.35
CA TYR A 203 5.18 11.18 -2.07
C TYR A 203 5.94 9.93 -1.64
N TYR A 204 5.37 8.74 -1.83
CA TYR A 204 6.03 7.48 -1.51
C TYR A 204 7.32 7.28 -2.32
N GLU A 205 7.25 7.44 -3.64
CA GLU A 205 8.39 7.30 -4.55
C GLU A 205 9.50 8.32 -4.25
N ASN A 206 9.13 9.52 -3.79
CA ASN A 206 10.06 10.54 -3.36
C ASN A 206 10.52 10.40 -1.88
N LYS A 207 10.22 9.27 -1.24
CA LYS A 207 10.56 8.95 0.15
C LYS A 207 9.99 9.94 1.19
N GLN A 208 8.93 10.67 0.83
CA GLN A 208 8.23 11.61 1.71
C GLN A 208 7.10 10.90 2.47
N ILE A 209 7.47 9.90 3.28
CA ILE A 209 6.50 9.00 3.97
C ILE A 209 5.48 9.77 4.81
N LYS A 210 5.90 10.82 5.53
CA LYS A 210 4.98 11.64 6.35
C LYS A 210 3.91 12.35 5.52
N LYS A 211 4.25 12.86 4.34
CA LYS A 211 3.26 13.49 3.44
C LYS A 211 2.34 12.45 2.78
N ALA A 212 2.87 11.27 2.48
CA ALA A 212 2.04 10.14 2.05
C ALA A 212 1.00 9.75 3.12
N ILE A 213 1.40 9.76 4.40
CA ILE A 213 0.50 9.58 5.54
C ILE A 213 -0.59 10.67 5.57
N GLU A 214 -0.24 11.95 5.43
CA GLU A 214 -1.22 13.06 5.40
C GLU A 214 -2.26 12.88 4.27
N VAL A 215 -1.83 12.40 3.11
CA VAL A 215 -2.75 12.06 2.00
C VAL A 215 -3.67 10.91 2.39
N LEU A 216 -3.16 9.83 2.98
CA LEU A 216 -3.97 8.69 3.42
C LEU A 216 -4.96 9.07 4.54
N GLU A 217 -4.54 9.91 5.49
CA GLU A 217 -5.40 10.49 6.54
C GLU A 217 -6.56 11.27 5.90
N THR A 218 -6.28 12.04 4.84
CA THR A 218 -7.34 12.71 4.08
C THR A 218 -8.24 11.70 3.36
N MET A 219 -7.67 10.67 2.74
CA MET A 219 -8.44 9.66 1.99
C MET A 219 -9.40 8.87 2.86
N VAL A 220 -9.03 8.48 4.08
CA VAL A 220 -9.93 7.74 4.98
C VAL A 220 -11.11 8.59 5.47
N VAL A 221 -10.97 9.92 5.48
CA VAL A 221 -12.06 10.86 5.81
C VAL A 221 -12.96 11.12 4.61
N VAL A 222 -12.36 11.32 3.42
CA VAL A 222 -13.10 11.65 2.18
C VAL A 222 -13.77 10.41 1.57
N PHE A 223 -13.18 9.24 1.75
CA PHE A 223 -13.66 7.95 1.24
C PHE A 223 -13.86 6.93 2.37
N PRO A 224 -14.74 7.21 3.36
CA PRO A 224 -14.88 6.39 4.56
C PRO A 224 -15.33 4.95 4.27
N ASP A 225 -16.05 4.75 3.16
CA ASP A 225 -16.53 3.45 2.72
C ASP A 225 -15.45 2.61 2.02
N ASP A 226 -14.33 3.23 1.60
CA ASP A 226 -13.25 2.54 0.92
C ASP A 226 -12.17 2.09 1.89
N LYS A 227 -12.43 0.92 2.46
CA LYS A 227 -11.73 0.47 3.66
C LYS A 227 -10.31 -0.02 3.41
N GLN A 228 -9.91 -0.21 2.15
CA GLN A 228 -8.52 -0.49 1.80
C GLN A 228 -7.58 0.63 2.26
N TRP A 229 -8.08 1.87 2.35
CA TRP A 229 -7.28 3.02 2.79
C TRP A 229 -6.93 2.96 4.28
N TRP A 230 -7.76 2.32 5.12
CA TRP A 230 -7.42 2.11 6.54
C TRP A 230 -6.26 1.13 6.70
N VAL A 231 -6.25 0.05 5.90
CA VAL A 231 -5.15 -0.92 5.89
C VAL A 231 -3.87 -0.26 5.35
N GLN A 232 -3.97 0.50 4.26
CA GLN A 232 -2.83 1.24 3.72
C GLN A 232 -2.30 2.31 4.70
N LEU A 233 -3.18 3.07 5.35
CA LEU A 233 -2.79 4.03 6.39
C LEU A 233 -2.05 3.33 7.53
N GLY A 234 -2.55 2.19 7.98
CA GLY A 234 -1.89 1.35 8.96
C GLY A 234 -0.49 0.88 8.54
N ASN A 235 -0.33 0.46 7.28
CA ASN A 235 0.97 0.09 6.71
C ASN A 235 1.96 1.27 6.69
N PHE A 236 1.50 2.46 6.31
CA PHE A 236 2.35 3.65 6.25
C PHE A 236 2.73 4.15 7.64
N TYR A 237 1.81 4.13 8.61
CA TYR A 237 2.17 4.37 10.01
C TYR A 237 3.19 3.37 10.52
N ASN A 238 3.07 2.09 10.15
CA ASN A 238 4.05 1.06 10.53
C ASN A 238 5.43 1.32 9.90
N LEU A 239 5.45 1.76 8.64
CA LEU A 239 6.68 2.13 7.93
C LEU A 239 7.39 3.35 8.56
N ASP A 240 6.61 4.31 9.07
CA ASP A 240 7.10 5.48 9.82
C ASP A 240 7.25 5.19 11.34
N GLU A 241 7.21 3.91 11.73
CA GLU A 241 7.37 3.42 13.11
C GLU A 241 6.36 3.99 14.14
N GLN A 242 5.25 4.55 13.67
CA GLN A 242 4.12 5.01 14.49
C GLN A 242 3.22 3.81 14.87
N TYR A 243 3.78 2.81 15.56
CA TYR A 243 3.12 1.53 15.82
C TYR A 243 1.76 1.63 16.52
N GLY A 244 1.57 2.62 17.40
CA GLY A 244 0.28 2.85 18.06
C GLY A 244 -0.82 3.26 17.09
N LYS A 245 -0.53 4.20 16.19
CA LYS A 245 -1.47 4.62 15.15
C LYS A 245 -1.68 3.53 14.10
N ALA A 246 -0.61 2.83 13.74
CA ALA A 246 -0.69 1.67 12.85
C ALA A 246 -1.65 0.61 13.41
N LEU A 247 -1.49 0.24 14.68
CA LEU A 247 -2.39 -0.70 15.35
C LEU A 247 -3.82 -0.19 15.36
N ALA A 248 -4.06 1.09 15.70
CA ALA A 248 -5.41 1.65 15.72
C ALA A 248 -6.12 1.55 14.36
N ALA A 249 -5.42 1.89 13.27
CA ALA A 249 -5.97 1.84 11.91
C ALA A 249 -6.23 0.40 11.45
N VAL A 250 -5.27 -0.51 11.60
CA VAL A 250 -5.40 -1.91 11.14
C VAL A 250 -6.39 -2.69 12.01
N ASP A 251 -6.41 -2.48 13.33
CA ASP A 251 -7.37 -3.15 14.23
C ASP A 251 -8.81 -2.71 13.96
N LEU A 252 -9.03 -1.42 13.65
CA LEU A 252 -10.34 -0.93 13.22
C LEU A 252 -10.77 -1.61 11.92
N ALA A 253 -9.88 -1.68 10.92
CA ALA A 253 -10.16 -2.38 9.67
C ALA A 253 -10.48 -3.87 9.89
N TYR A 254 -9.81 -4.52 10.86
CA TYR A 254 -10.06 -5.91 11.21
C TYR A 254 -11.41 -6.12 11.88
N LYS A 255 -11.77 -5.30 12.86
CA LYS A 255 -13.06 -5.37 13.56
C LYS A 255 -14.25 -5.21 12.62
N GLN A 256 -14.04 -4.52 11.52
CA GLN A 256 -15.04 -4.30 10.50
C GLN A 256 -15.05 -5.39 9.40
N GLY A 257 -14.20 -6.42 9.51
CA GLY A 257 -14.19 -7.58 8.62
C GLY A 257 -13.40 -7.39 7.31
N TYR A 258 -12.47 -6.43 7.25
CA TYR A 258 -11.80 -6.09 5.99
C TYR A 258 -10.46 -6.76 5.76
N LEU A 259 -9.81 -7.29 6.80
CA LEU A 259 -8.61 -8.08 6.63
C LEU A 259 -9.00 -9.49 6.15
N LYS A 260 -8.52 -9.87 4.96
CA LYS A 260 -8.92 -11.11 4.27
C LYS A 260 -7.74 -12.01 3.93
N THR A 261 -6.51 -11.51 3.99
CA THR A 261 -5.32 -12.23 3.58
C THR A 261 -4.45 -12.62 4.77
N GLU A 262 -3.60 -13.64 4.60
CA GLU A 262 -2.63 -14.03 5.63
C GLU A 262 -1.72 -12.89 6.06
N ASN A 263 -1.24 -12.10 5.09
CA ASN A 263 -0.26 -11.04 5.32
C ASN A 263 -0.85 -9.93 6.19
N GLU A 264 -2.12 -9.58 6.01
CA GLU A 264 -2.75 -8.55 6.83
C GLU A 264 -2.99 -9.03 8.27
N ILE A 265 -3.36 -10.31 8.46
CA ILE A 265 -3.50 -10.88 9.80
C ILE A 265 -2.15 -10.96 10.50
N LYS A 266 -1.10 -11.38 9.78
CA LYS A 266 0.28 -11.39 10.28
C LYS A 266 0.76 -9.98 10.64
N LEU A 267 0.47 -8.98 9.82
CA LEU A 267 0.73 -7.57 10.12
C LEU A 267 0.06 -7.15 11.43
N LEU A 268 -1.25 -7.40 11.60
CA LEU A 268 -1.96 -7.02 12.81
C LEU A 268 -1.40 -7.72 14.05
N ALA A 269 -1.03 -8.99 13.96
CA ALA A 269 -0.37 -9.69 15.05
C ALA A 269 0.99 -9.06 15.42
N ASN A 270 1.79 -8.68 14.42
CA ASN A 270 3.06 -7.97 14.65
C ASN A 270 2.82 -6.61 15.30
N LEU A 271 1.80 -5.86 14.87
CA LEU A 271 1.42 -4.59 15.49
C LEU A 271 0.98 -4.77 16.94
N TYR A 272 0.24 -5.83 17.26
CA TYR A 272 -0.08 -6.16 18.65
C TYR A 272 1.18 -6.44 19.48
N ASN A 273 2.14 -7.19 18.95
CA ASN A 273 3.41 -7.46 19.64
C ASN A 273 4.24 -6.17 19.85
N ASN A 274 4.39 -5.33 18.82
CA ASN A 274 5.14 -4.07 18.91
C ASN A 274 4.52 -3.08 19.90
N ASN A 275 3.21 -3.17 20.15
CA ASN A 275 2.51 -2.36 21.15
C ASN A 275 2.39 -3.05 22.53
N ASN A 276 3.21 -4.08 22.80
CA ASN A 276 3.21 -4.81 24.07
C ASN A 276 1.86 -5.48 24.42
N ILE A 277 1.13 -5.96 23.42
CA ILE A 277 -0.13 -6.70 23.58
C ILE A 277 0.00 -8.15 23.05
N PRO A 278 0.99 -8.94 23.51
CA PRO A 278 1.34 -10.21 22.89
C PRO A 278 0.25 -11.29 23.02
N HIS A 279 -0.59 -11.23 24.05
CA HIS A 279 -1.71 -12.16 24.18
C HIS A 279 -2.71 -12.01 23.02
N ARG A 280 -3.02 -10.77 22.60
CA ARG A 280 -3.91 -10.53 21.46
C ARG A 280 -3.27 -10.95 20.14
N ALA A 281 -1.96 -10.76 19.98
CA ALA A 281 -1.23 -11.26 18.82
C ALA A 281 -1.36 -12.78 18.69
N ALA A 282 -1.08 -13.51 19.79
CA ALA A 282 -1.15 -14.97 19.82
C ALA A 282 -2.57 -15.48 19.53
N ALA A 283 -3.58 -14.91 20.21
CA ALA A 283 -4.97 -15.30 20.04
C ALA A 283 -5.49 -15.03 18.62
N LEU A 284 -5.08 -13.92 18.01
CA LEU A 284 -5.43 -13.58 16.63
C LEU A 284 -4.87 -14.61 15.64
N LEU A 285 -3.56 -14.90 15.74
CA LEU A 285 -2.91 -15.89 14.89
C LEU A 285 -3.49 -17.29 15.09
N GLU A 286 -3.71 -17.70 16.34
CA GLU A 286 -4.35 -18.99 16.66
C GLU A 286 -5.75 -19.09 16.05
N LYS A 287 -6.58 -18.04 16.18
CA LYS A 287 -7.93 -18.00 15.62
C LYS A 287 -7.91 -18.24 14.11
N HIS A 288 -7.08 -17.48 13.39
CA HIS A 288 -7.05 -17.55 11.92
C HIS A 288 -6.31 -18.77 11.38
N MET A 289 -5.37 -19.34 12.15
CA MET A 289 -4.79 -20.65 11.85
C MET A 289 -5.82 -21.77 11.99
N LYS A 290 -6.61 -21.77 13.07
CA LYS A 290 -7.69 -22.75 13.28
C LYS A 290 -8.82 -22.62 12.25
N ALA A 291 -9.11 -21.40 11.80
CA ALA A 291 -10.08 -21.13 10.74
C ALA A 291 -9.58 -21.50 9.34
N GLY A 292 -8.32 -21.92 9.18
CA GLY A 292 -7.72 -22.32 7.91
C GLY A 292 -7.22 -21.16 7.04
N LEU A 293 -7.35 -19.90 7.48
CA LEU A 293 -6.81 -18.75 6.77
C LEU A 293 -5.27 -18.74 6.84
N LEU A 294 -4.70 -18.98 8.02
CA LEU A 294 -3.24 -19.08 8.17
C LEU A 294 -2.80 -20.55 8.08
N LYS A 295 -1.82 -20.83 7.23
CA LYS A 295 -1.18 -22.15 7.20
C LYS A 295 -0.53 -22.47 8.55
N LYS A 296 -0.77 -23.70 9.06
CA LYS A 296 -0.07 -24.25 10.22
C LYS A 296 1.36 -24.66 9.84
N ASP A 297 2.23 -23.67 9.68
CA ASP A 297 3.64 -23.84 9.35
C ASP A 297 4.56 -23.36 10.48
N ARG A 298 5.88 -23.52 10.26
CA ARG A 298 6.92 -23.07 11.20
C ARG A 298 6.73 -21.62 11.64
N SER A 299 6.47 -20.73 10.68
CA SER A 299 6.41 -19.29 10.94
C SER A 299 5.23 -18.96 11.85
N VAL A 300 4.04 -19.45 11.53
CA VAL A 300 2.82 -19.19 12.31
C VAL A 300 2.91 -19.83 13.70
N LEU A 301 3.35 -21.09 13.80
CA LEU A 301 3.49 -21.77 15.10
C LEU A 301 4.51 -21.08 15.99
N SER A 302 5.65 -20.66 15.43
CA SER A 302 6.69 -19.92 16.18
C SER A 302 6.16 -18.57 16.68
N SER A 303 5.45 -17.82 15.84
CA SER A 303 4.83 -16.55 16.24
C SER A 303 3.77 -16.72 17.33
N ILE A 304 2.92 -17.75 17.25
CA ILE A 304 1.93 -18.05 18.30
C ILE A 304 2.63 -18.41 19.61
N ALA A 305 3.56 -19.37 19.58
CA ALA A 305 4.26 -19.86 20.77
C ALA A 305 5.04 -18.75 21.47
N SER A 306 5.82 -17.96 20.71
CA SER A 306 6.58 -16.83 21.25
C SER A 306 5.68 -15.73 21.82
N SER A 307 4.57 -15.40 21.14
CA SER A 307 3.64 -14.38 21.63
C SER A 307 2.94 -14.83 22.93
N TYR A 308 2.52 -16.10 23.01
CA TYR A 308 1.98 -16.64 24.27
C TYR A 308 3.03 -16.65 25.39
N ASN A 309 4.27 -17.04 25.09
CA ASN A 309 5.36 -17.02 26.07
C ASN A 309 5.64 -15.60 26.59
N SER A 310 5.68 -14.59 25.70
CA SER A 310 5.84 -13.18 26.06
C SER A 310 4.67 -12.65 26.88
N SER A 311 3.45 -13.16 26.64
CA SER A 311 2.27 -12.83 27.45
C SER A 311 2.17 -13.61 28.77
N ARG A 312 3.13 -14.50 29.05
CA ARG A 312 3.15 -15.41 30.22
C ARG A 312 2.02 -16.44 30.25
N ASP A 313 1.35 -16.69 29.13
CA ASP A 313 0.48 -17.86 28.93
C ASP A 313 1.37 -19.06 28.59
N PHE A 314 2.10 -19.53 29.60
CA PHE A 314 3.14 -20.52 29.44
C PHE A 314 2.60 -21.91 29.05
N ASP A 315 1.35 -22.20 29.42
CA ASP A 315 0.67 -23.43 29.03
C ASP A 315 0.45 -23.49 27.52
N LYS A 316 -0.14 -22.45 26.94
CA LYS A 316 -0.32 -22.40 25.48
C LYS A 316 1.01 -22.26 24.76
N ALA A 317 1.96 -21.51 25.31
CA ALA A 317 3.30 -21.43 24.75
C ALA A 317 3.93 -22.82 24.62
N ALA A 318 3.89 -23.62 25.69
CA ALA A 318 4.41 -24.98 25.69
C ALA A 318 3.68 -25.90 24.70
N PHE A 319 2.34 -25.78 24.60
CA PHE A 319 1.57 -26.52 23.59
C PHE A 319 2.05 -26.20 22.17
N TYR A 320 2.13 -24.92 21.80
CA TYR A 320 2.52 -24.51 20.46
C TYR A 320 4.01 -24.74 20.16
N TYR A 321 4.90 -24.60 21.14
CA TYR A 321 6.29 -25.05 20.99
C TYR A 321 6.35 -26.58 20.77
N GLY A 322 5.51 -27.37 21.42
CA GLY A 322 5.43 -28.81 21.18
C GLY A 322 4.98 -29.15 19.76
N GLU A 323 3.94 -28.47 19.25
CA GLU A 323 3.48 -28.66 17.88
C GLU A 323 4.57 -28.29 16.85
N LEU A 324 5.29 -27.19 17.10
CA LEU A 324 6.43 -26.78 16.28
C LEU A 324 7.59 -27.80 16.35
N ALA A 325 7.92 -28.27 17.55
CA ALA A 325 9.02 -29.21 17.76
C ALA A 325 8.77 -30.55 17.07
N LYS A 326 7.53 -31.05 17.07
CA LYS A 326 7.13 -32.25 16.32
C LYS A 326 7.24 -32.06 14.82
N LEU A 327 6.86 -30.88 14.31
CA LEU A 327 6.90 -30.57 12.89
C LEU A 327 8.33 -30.58 12.34
N GLU A 328 9.29 -30.08 13.11
CA GLU A 328 10.67 -29.90 12.67
C GLU A 328 11.65 -30.95 13.22
N ASN A 329 11.21 -31.78 14.17
CA ASN A 329 12.06 -32.65 14.98
C ASN A 329 13.25 -31.90 15.61
N ASP A 330 13.00 -30.68 16.10
CA ASP A 330 14.02 -29.75 16.59
C ASP A 330 14.14 -29.75 18.12
N GLY A 331 15.30 -30.15 18.64
CA GLY A 331 15.55 -30.21 20.08
C GLY A 331 15.59 -28.84 20.76
N GLU A 332 15.94 -27.78 20.05
CA GLU A 332 15.90 -26.42 20.62
C GLU A 332 14.45 -25.96 20.87
N THR A 333 13.52 -26.35 20.00
CA THR A 333 12.09 -26.09 20.21
C THR A 333 11.52 -26.97 21.33
N TYR A 334 11.90 -28.25 21.44
CA TYR A 334 11.54 -29.06 22.61
C TYR A 334 12.10 -28.47 23.92
N ARG A 335 13.30 -27.88 23.90
CA ARG A 335 13.85 -27.15 25.04
C ARG A 335 12.97 -25.96 25.41
N ARG A 336 12.52 -25.17 24.44
CA ARG A 336 11.59 -24.04 24.68
C ARG A 336 10.25 -24.51 25.25
N GLN A 337 9.69 -25.60 24.72
CA GLN A 337 8.49 -26.23 25.29
C GLN A 337 8.70 -26.59 26.76
N GLY A 338 9.80 -27.27 27.09
CA GLY A 338 10.11 -27.69 28.45
C GLY A 338 10.27 -26.51 29.41
N LEU A 339 10.96 -25.44 28.97
CA LEU A 339 11.08 -24.21 29.75
C LEU A 339 9.73 -23.52 29.98
N SER A 340 8.86 -23.46 28.96
CA SER A 340 7.52 -22.93 29.14
C SER A 340 6.71 -23.77 30.15
N TYR A 341 6.81 -25.11 30.11
CA TYR A 341 6.17 -25.94 31.14
C TYR A 341 6.73 -25.70 32.55
N LEU A 342 8.03 -25.47 32.72
CA LEU A 342 8.59 -25.08 34.03
C LEU A 342 7.97 -23.77 34.53
N MET A 343 7.86 -22.77 33.67
CA MET A 343 7.24 -21.49 34.01
C MET A 343 5.74 -21.62 34.31
N ALA A 344 5.07 -22.63 33.74
CA ALA A 344 3.69 -23.00 34.06
C ALA A 344 3.57 -23.86 35.34
N GLY A 345 4.67 -24.25 35.96
CA GLY A 345 4.68 -25.14 37.12
C GLY A 345 4.32 -26.59 36.81
N LYS A 346 4.46 -27.02 35.56
CA LYS A 346 4.15 -28.37 35.06
C LYS A 346 5.43 -29.20 34.91
N GLN A 347 5.98 -29.61 36.06
CA GLN A 347 7.28 -30.28 36.10
C GLN A 347 7.29 -31.63 35.36
N PRO A 348 6.26 -32.49 35.43
CA PRO A 348 6.27 -33.76 34.70
C PRO A 348 6.39 -33.57 33.18
N GLU A 349 5.61 -32.64 32.62
CA GLU A 349 5.60 -32.29 31.21
C GLU A 349 6.91 -31.60 30.79
N ALA A 350 7.45 -30.73 31.65
CA ALA A 350 8.75 -30.12 31.44
C ALA A 350 9.86 -31.16 31.31
N ILE A 351 9.92 -32.14 32.22
CA ILE A 351 10.92 -33.21 32.17
C ILE A 351 10.81 -33.98 30.86
N SER A 352 9.59 -34.38 30.47
CA SER A 352 9.37 -35.12 29.22
C SER A 352 9.88 -34.34 28.00
N ALA A 353 9.54 -33.06 27.89
CA ALA A 353 9.98 -32.21 26.78
C ALA A 353 11.51 -31.97 26.78
N LEU A 354 12.11 -31.71 27.95
CA LEU A 354 13.55 -31.48 28.08
C LEU A 354 14.37 -32.75 27.82
N GLN A 355 13.87 -33.92 28.22
CA GLN A 355 14.49 -35.19 27.85
C GLN A 355 14.40 -35.44 26.35
N LYS A 356 13.25 -35.15 25.73
CA LYS A 356 13.09 -35.26 24.28
C LYS A 356 14.05 -34.33 23.53
N ALA A 357 14.27 -33.11 24.04
CA ALA A 357 15.27 -32.18 23.49
C ALA A 357 16.69 -32.78 23.46
N LEU A 358 17.09 -33.50 24.51
CA LEU A 358 18.38 -34.19 24.56
C LEU A 358 18.44 -35.36 23.60
N GLU A 359 17.35 -36.12 23.48
CA GLU A 359 17.22 -37.29 22.61
C GLU A 359 17.34 -36.93 21.13
N VAL A 360 16.61 -35.91 20.67
CA VAL A 360 16.62 -35.50 19.25
C VAL A 360 17.82 -34.60 18.89
N GLY A 361 18.55 -34.14 19.91
CA GLY A 361 19.73 -33.29 19.75
C GLY A 361 19.42 -31.80 19.97
N VAL A 362 20.15 -31.19 20.90
CA VAL A 362 20.05 -29.76 21.25
C VAL A 362 21.44 -29.16 21.31
N LYS A 363 21.57 -27.90 20.86
CA LYS A 363 22.86 -27.20 20.80
C LYS A 363 23.51 -27.03 22.16
N ASP A 364 22.72 -26.66 23.17
CA ASP A 364 23.19 -26.36 24.52
C ASP A 364 22.65 -27.38 25.53
N LYS A 365 23.25 -28.57 25.54
CA LYS A 365 22.89 -29.66 26.46
C LYS A 365 23.03 -29.26 27.93
N GLY A 366 24.03 -28.42 28.23
CA GLY A 366 24.26 -27.89 29.56
C GLY A 366 23.04 -27.15 30.10
N LYS A 367 22.48 -26.20 29.33
CA LYS A 367 21.24 -25.50 29.74
C LYS A 367 20.04 -26.41 29.89
N VAL A 368 19.93 -27.48 29.11
CA VAL A 368 18.85 -28.45 29.27
C VAL A 368 18.99 -29.23 30.57
N HIS A 369 20.21 -29.68 30.92
CA HIS A 369 20.46 -30.31 32.20
C HIS A 369 20.20 -29.36 33.38
N THR A 370 20.58 -28.09 33.26
CA THR A 370 20.22 -27.06 34.25
C THR A 370 18.71 -26.98 34.49
N ALA A 371 17.91 -26.94 33.43
CA ALA A 371 16.45 -26.91 33.55
C ALA A 371 15.89 -28.22 34.18
N LEU A 372 16.50 -29.37 33.88
CA LEU A 372 16.11 -30.65 34.47
C LEU A 372 16.42 -30.73 35.97
N ILE A 373 17.50 -30.10 36.45
CA ILE A 373 17.80 -30.02 37.90
C ILE A 373 16.60 -29.44 38.63
N GLU A 374 16.13 -28.27 38.17
CA GLU A 374 14.99 -27.57 38.76
C GLU A 374 13.71 -28.41 38.69
N ALA A 375 13.42 -28.99 37.51
CA ALA A 375 12.24 -29.81 37.28
C ALA A 375 12.15 -31.02 38.24
N TYR A 376 13.24 -31.77 38.39
CA TYR A 376 13.32 -32.92 39.29
C TYR A 376 13.32 -32.50 40.75
N PHE A 377 14.01 -31.41 41.09
CA PHE A 377 14.08 -30.90 42.44
C PHE A 377 12.70 -30.52 42.99
N TYR A 378 11.87 -29.82 42.22
CA TYR A 378 10.51 -29.46 42.63
C TYR A 378 9.58 -30.68 42.77
N GLN A 379 9.86 -31.78 42.08
CA GLN A 379 9.18 -33.06 42.28
C GLN A 379 9.74 -33.88 43.47
N SER A 380 10.68 -33.33 44.25
CA SER A 380 11.42 -34.07 45.30
C SER A 380 12.17 -35.31 44.80
N LYS A 381 12.45 -35.39 43.49
CA LYS A 381 13.26 -36.45 42.85
C LYS A 381 14.74 -36.10 42.95
N LEU A 382 15.26 -36.17 44.19
CA LEU A 382 16.58 -35.61 44.52
C LEU A 382 17.75 -36.36 43.88
N LYS A 383 17.63 -37.68 43.68
CA LYS A 383 18.67 -38.49 43.01
C LYS A 383 18.83 -38.08 41.55
N GLU A 384 17.71 -37.95 40.85
CA GLU A 384 17.66 -37.52 39.46
C GLU A 384 18.13 -36.07 39.31
N ALA A 385 17.70 -35.19 40.23
CA ALA A 385 18.17 -33.81 40.26
C ALA A 385 19.70 -33.74 40.44
N TYR A 386 20.28 -34.53 41.35
CA TYR A 386 21.72 -34.58 41.57
C TYR A 386 22.48 -35.18 40.38
N ARG A 387 21.94 -36.23 39.73
CA ARG A 387 22.51 -36.74 38.47
C ARG A 387 22.58 -35.62 37.42
N HIS A 388 21.55 -34.80 37.31
CA HIS A 388 21.55 -33.67 36.37
C HIS A 388 22.49 -32.53 36.78
N VAL A 389 22.83 -32.38 38.06
CA VAL A 389 23.91 -31.47 38.51
C VAL A 389 25.25 -31.90 37.90
N GLU A 390 25.59 -33.18 37.99
CA GLU A 390 26.85 -33.70 37.44
C GLU A 390 26.87 -33.64 35.90
N LEU A 391 25.74 -33.93 35.25
CA LEU A 391 25.61 -33.78 33.80
C LEU A 391 25.72 -32.31 33.36
N ALA A 392 25.12 -31.38 34.09
CA ALA A 392 25.25 -29.95 33.81
C ALA A 392 26.72 -29.49 33.95
N ARG A 393 27.42 -29.94 35.01
CA ARG A 393 28.85 -29.71 35.21
C ARG A 393 29.68 -30.20 34.02
N ALA A 394 29.49 -31.45 33.61
CA ALA A 394 30.20 -32.04 32.47
C ALA A 394 29.92 -31.33 31.14
N ASN A 395 28.85 -30.53 31.06
CA ASN A 395 28.45 -29.77 29.88
C ASN A 395 28.63 -28.25 30.07
N GLY A 396 29.66 -27.84 30.84
CA GLY A 396 30.08 -26.43 30.95
C GLY A 396 29.16 -25.53 31.79
N GLN A 397 28.39 -26.11 32.72
CA GLN A 397 27.54 -25.38 33.67
C GLN A 397 28.04 -25.53 35.11
N GLU A 398 29.36 -25.45 35.33
CA GLU A 398 30.00 -25.68 36.63
C GLU A 398 29.48 -24.72 37.70
N LYS A 399 29.21 -23.45 37.35
CA LYS A 399 28.66 -22.46 38.28
C LYS A 399 27.27 -22.87 38.81
N VAL A 400 26.40 -23.33 37.92
CA VAL A 400 25.07 -23.84 38.29
C VAL A 400 25.21 -25.09 39.15
N ALA A 401 26.07 -26.02 38.74
CA ALA A 401 26.30 -27.27 39.47
C ALA A 401 26.87 -27.03 40.89
N ASN A 402 27.77 -26.06 41.04
CA ASN A 402 28.32 -25.66 42.35
C ASN A 402 27.28 -24.99 43.25
N SER A 403 26.27 -24.34 42.68
CA SER A 403 25.17 -23.75 43.44
C SER A 403 24.14 -24.80 43.87
N TRP A 404 23.68 -25.64 42.94
CA TRP A 404 22.62 -26.62 43.22
C TRP A 404 23.10 -27.88 43.94
N GLY A 405 24.32 -28.35 43.66
CA GLY A 405 24.85 -29.61 44.18
C GLY A 405 24.89 -29.71 45.72
N PRO A 406 25.46 -28.72 46.44
CA PRO A 406 25.44 -28.72 47.90
C PRO A 406 24.01 -28.68 48.47
N TYR A 407 23.14 -27.84 47.90
CA TYR A 407 21.77 -27.68 48.36
C TYR A 407 20.93 -28.96 48.19
N ILE A 408 21.08 -29.66 47.06
CA ILE A 408 20.41 -30.94 46.83
C ILE A 408 20.95 -32.02 47.77
N ARG A 409 22.27 -32.07 48.00
CA ARG A 409 22.89 -33.00 48.98
C ARG A 409 22.38 -32.80 50.39
N GLU A 410 22.31 -31.56 50.85
CA GLU A 410 21.77 -31.23 52.17
C GLU A 410 20.30 -31.67 52.29
N ARG A 411 19.47 -31.35 51.28
CA ARG A 411 18.05 -31.72 51.26
C ARG A 411 17.84 -33.23 51.21
N ALA A 412 18.70 -33.96 50.51
CA ALA A 412 18.65 -35.43 50.43
C ALA A 412 19.06 -36.07 51.76
N SER A 413 20.14 -35.58 52.39
CA SER A 413 20.60 -36.03 53.71
C SER A 413 19.50 -35.86 54.78
N LYS A 414 18.85 -34.68 54.84
CA LYS A 414 17.72 -34.43 55.74
C LYS A 414 16.53 -35.37 55.53
N LYS A 415 16.40 -35.95 54.35
CA LYS A 415 15.33 -36.91 53.98
C LYS A 415 15.80 -38.37 54.02
N GLY A 416 17.05 -38.65 54.42
CA GLY A 416 17.62 -40.00 54.41
C GLY A 416 17.78 -40.61 53.01
N ILE A 417 17.90 -39.79 51.97
CA ILE A 417 18.02 -40.23 50.57
C ILE A 417 19.49 -40.29 50.18
N THR A 418 19.99 -41.47 49.78
CA THR A 418 21.32 -41.65 49.18
C THR A 418 21.32 -41.22 47.71
N LEU A 419 22.18 -40.27 47.35
CA LEU A 419 22.28 -39.66 46.02
C LEU A 419 23.15 -40.44 45.05
#